data_AF-A0A966PC51-F1
#
_entry.id   AF-A0A966PC51-F1
#
_cell.length_a   1.000
_cell.length_b   1.000
_cell.length_c   1.000
_cell.angle_alpha   90.00
_cell.angle_beta   90.00
_cell.angle_gamma   90.00
#
_symmetry.space_group_name_H-M   'P 1'
#
loop_
_entity.id
_entity.type
_entity.pdbx_description
1 polymer ?
#
loop_
_entity_poly.entity_id
_entity_poly.type
_entity_poly.pdbx_seq_one_letter_code
_entity_poly.pdbx_strand_id
1 'polypeptide(L)'
;LLTKAEKILKENRDQVLSLAHALEVHKTLSGEDVAAVIDGVEGPMVDGRPYAKSKNIKILEAYHEAAMKAHKDHNSPSIALPELSL
;
A
#
# COMPACT_ATOMS: atom_id res chain seq x y z
N LEU A 1 5.86 -17.61 16.82
CA LEU A 1 5.52 -16.18 16.60
C LEU A 1 5.49 -15.82 15.11
N LEU A 2 6.51 -16.17 14.31
CA LEU A 2 6.57 -15.87 12.87
C LEU A 2 5.36 -16.36 12.06
N THR A 3 4.91 -17.60 12.25
CA THR A 3 3.73 -18.15 11.54
C THR A 3 2.45 -17.35 11.80
N LYS A 4 2.27 -16.84 13.02
CA LYS A 4 1.11 -16.01 13.37
C LYS A 4 1.18 -14.65 12.66
N ALA A 5 2.35 -14.03 12.64
CA ALA A 5 2.56 -12.78 11.92
C ALA A 5 2.33 -12.94 10.41
N GLU A 6 2.87 -14.00 9.81
CA GLU A 6 2.66 -14.30 8.39
C GLU A 6 1.17 -14.48 8.05
N LYS A 7 0.43 -15.19 8.91
CA LYS A 7 -1.02 -15.35 8.76
C LYS A 7 -1.74 -14.00 8.77
N ILE A 8 -1.43 -13.14 9.74
CA ILE A 8 -2.04 -11.80 9.84
C ILE A 8 -1.73 -10.96 8.60
N LEU A 9 -0.49 -10.99 8.11
CA LEU A 9 -0.10 -10.26 6.91
C LEU A 9 -0.83 -10.76 5.66
N LYS A 10 -1.04 -12.08 5.54
CA LYS A 10 -1.80 -12.69 4.43
C LYS A 10 -3.28 -12.31 4.48
N GLU A 11 -3.88 -12.32 5.67
CA GLU A 11 -5.29 -11.96 5.87
C GLU A 11 -5.55 -10.47 5.60
N ASN A 12 -4.55 -9.61 5.79
CA ASN A 12 -4.67 -8.15 5.64
C ASN A 12 -3.81 -7.63 4.48
N ARG A 13 -3.65 -8.43 3.42
CA ARG A 13 -2.72 -8.14 2.33
C ARG A 13 -3.02 -6.79 1.66
N ASP A 14 -4.28 -6.46 1.44
CA ASP A 14 -4.69 -5.23 0.76
C ASP A 14 -4.35 -3.99 1.59
N GLN A 15 -4.51 -4.06 2.91
CA GLN A 15 -4.10 -3.01 3.84
C GLN A 15 -2.59 -2.85 3.86
N VAL A 16 -1.84 -3.95 3.82
CA VAL A 16 -0.37 -3.91 3.75
C VAL A 16 0.10 -3.21 2.47
N LEU A 17 -0.47 -3.54 1.32
CA LEU A 17 -0.14 -2.88 0.04
C LEU A 17 -0.53 -1.40 0.05
N SER A 18 -1.67 -1.07 0.65
CA SER A 18 -2.14 0.31 0.80
C SER A 18 -1.19 1.15 1.65
N LEU A 19 -0.78 0.64 2.81
CA LEU A 19 0.15 1.33 3.71
C LEU A 19 1.57 1.44 3.12
N ALA A 20 2.03 0.41 2.41
CA ALA A 20 3.32 0.45 1.71
C ALA A 20 3.33 1.58 0.68
N HIS A 21 2.30 1.66 -0.16
CA HIS A 21 2.15 2.74 -1.13
C HIS A 21 2.05 4.12 -0.45
N ALA A 22 1.21 4.27 0.58
CA ALA A 22 1.07 5.53 1.31
C ALA A 22 2.40 5.99 1.91
N LEU A 23 3.23 5.07 2.41
CA LEU A 23 4.58 5.38 2.88
C LEU A 23 5.54 5.75 1.74
N GLU A 24 5.42 5.16 0.56
CA GLU A 24 6.23 5.58 -0.58
C GLU A 24 5.89 7.00 -1.04
N VAL A 25 4.62 7.40 -1.00
CA VAL A 25 4.16 8.75 -1.35
C VAL A 25 4.56 9.76 -0.27
N HIS A 26 4.20 9.49 0.99
CA HIS A 26 4.26 10.48 2.08
C HIS A 26 5.51 10.36 2.96
N LYS A 27 6.31 9.30 2.79
CA LYS A 27 7.55 8.96 3.55
C LYS A 27 7.35 8.66 5.03
N THR A 28 6.35 9.27 5.68
CA THR A 28 5.99 9.07 7.07
C THR A 28 4.48 9.26 7.21
N LEU A 29 3.87 8.47 8.09
CA LEU A 29 2.44 8.53 8.38
C LEU A 29 2.26 8.72 9.89
N SER A 30 1.29 9.56 10.27
CA SER A 30 0.80 9.60 11.65
C SER A 30 -0.02 8.34 11.96
N GLY A 31 -0.26 8.04 13.24
CA GLY A 31 -1.14 6.93 13.61
C GLY A 31 -2.58 7.10 13.08
N GLU A 32 -3.06 8.35 13.00
CA GLU A 32 -4.38 8.68 12.47
C GLU A 32 -4.45 8.47 10.96
N ASP A 33 -3.41 8.84 10.22
CA ASP A 33 -3.35 8.59 8.77
C ASP A 33 -3.20 7.09 8.44
N VAL A 34 -2.48 6.32 9.28
CA VAL A 34 -2.43 4.86 9.16
C VAL A 34 -3.82 4.26 9.31
N ALA A 35 -4.57 4.67 10.35
CA ALA A 35 -5.94 4.22 10.54
C ALA A 35 -6.83 4.62 9.37
N ALA A 36 -6.72 5.85 8.88
CA ALA A 36 -7.50 6.35 7.75
C ALA A 36 -7.28 5.53 6.47
N VAL A 37 -6.04 5.16 6.15
CA VAL A 37 -5.71 4.29 4.99
C VAL A 37 -6.26 2.87 5.17
N ILE A 38 -6.18 2.31 6.37
CA ILE A 38 -6.74 0.97 6.68
C ILE A 38 -8.26 0.96 6.54
N ASP A 39 -8.92 1.96 7.13
CA ASP A 39 -10.38 2.05 7.23
C ASP A 39 -11.02 2.62 5.96
N GLY A 40 -10.22 3.17 5.04
CA GLY A 40 -10.71 3.73 3.79
C GLY A 40 -11.43 5.06 3.96
N VAL A 41 -10.99 5.88 4.90
CA VAL A 41 -11.61 7.17 5.26
C VAL A 41 -10.63 8.32 5.08
N GLU A 42 -11.12 9.55 5.13
CA GLU A 42 -10.27 10.74 5.05
C GLU A 42 -9.53 10.95 6.37
N GLY A 43 -8.19 10.96 6.33
CA GLY A 43 -7.33 11.25 7.46
C GLY A 43 -6.94 12.73 7.52
N PRO A 44 -6.20 13.15 8.57
CA PRO A 44 -5.79 14.53 8.74
C PRO A 44 -4.83 15.03 7.64
N MET A 45 -3.96 14.18 7.10
CA MET A 45 -3.01 14.53 6.04
C MET A 45 -3.12 13.62 4.82
N VAL A 46 -3.57 12.38 5.01
CA VAL A 46 -3.70 11.39 3.94
C VAL A 46 -5.17 11.01 3.75
N ASP A 47 -5.67 11.16 2.52
CA ASP A 47 -6.98 10.64 2.16
C ASP A 47 -6.91 9.12 1.93
N GLY A 48 -7.51 8.35 2.83
CA GLY A 48 -7.57 6.88 2.76
C GLY A 48 -8.64 6.34 1.81
N ARG A 49 -9.62 7.14 1.40
CA ARG A 49 -10.76 6.68 0.56
C ARG A 49 -10.35 6.02 -0.77
N PRO A 50 -9.31 6.46 -1.49
CA PRO A 50 -8.86 5.78 -2.70
C PRO A 50 -8.41 4.33 -2.44
N TYR A 51 -7.89 4.01 -1.24
CA TYR A 51 -7.40 2.69 -0.90
C TYR A 51 -8.52 1.67 -0.65
N ALA A 52 -9.75 2.12 -0.35
CA ALA A 52 -10.92 1.25 -0.22
C ALA A 52 -11.41 0.66 -1.56
N LYS A 53 -10.87 1.13 -2.69
CA LYS A 53 -11.37 0.76 -4.02
C LYS A 53 -10.64 -0.45 -4.57
N SER A 54 -11.40 -1.51 -4.86
CA SER A 54 -10.85 -2.73 -5.48
C SER A 54 -10.09 -2.46 -6.78
N LYS A 55 -10.50 -1.46 -7.59
CA LYS A 55 -9.74 -1.04 -8.78
C LYS A 55 -8.32 -0.58 -8.45
N ASN A 56 -8.15 0.16 -7.36
CA ASN A 56 -6.88 0.74 -6.94
C ASN A 56 -6.01 -0.32 -6.27
N ILE A 57 -6.60 -1.24 -5.50
CA ILE A 57 -5.87 -2.39 -4.93
C ILE A 57 -5.17 -3.21 -6.02
N LYS A 58 -5.85 -3.48 -7.14
CA LYS A 58 -5.24 -4.20 -8.27
C LYS A 58 -4.06 -3.43 -8.88
N ILE A 59 -4.14 -2.11 -8.94
CA ILE A 59 -3.04 -1.25 -9.42
C ILE A 59 -1.86 -1.31 -8.45
N LEU A 60 -2.13 -1.23 -7.14
CA LEU A 60 -1.10 -1.35 -6.11
C LEU A 60 -0.41 -2.70 -6.15
N GLU A 61 -1.15 -3.78 -6.33
CA GLU A 61 -0.59 -5.12 -6.48
C GLU A 61 0.36 -5.21 -7.67
N ALA A 62 -0.05 -4.76 -8.85
CA ALA A 62 0.80 -4.75 -10.03
C ALA A 62 2.08 -3.92 -9.84
N TYR A 63 1.97 -2.76 -9.17
CA TYR A 63 3.12 -1.92 -8.84
C TYR A 63 4.10 -2.64 -7.90
N HIS A 64 3.62 -3.19 -6.78
CA HIS A 64 4.50 -3.85 -5.81
C HIS A 64 5.12 -5.14 -6.36
N GLU A 65 4.44 -5.86 -7.26
CA GLU A 65 5.06 -6.97 -7.99
C GLU A 65 6.20 -6.50 -8.90
N ALA A 66 6.01 -5.39 -9.63
CA ALA A 66 7.05 -4.82 -10.47
C ALA A 66 8.23 -4.31 -9.64
N ALA A 67 7.96 -3.64 -8.51
CA ALA A 67 8.98 -3.19 -7.57
C ALA A 67 9.77 -4.36 -6.96
N MET A 68 9.09 -5.43 -6.54
CA MET A 68 9.75 -6.63 -6.02
C MET A 68 10.69 -7.27 -7.06
N LYS A 69 10.25 -7.38 -8.32
CA LYS A 69 11.08 -7.91 -9.41
C LYS A 69 12.31 -7.03 -9.65
N ALA A 70 12.10 -5.72 -9.76
CA ALA A 70 13.18 -4.76 -9.95
C ALA A 70 14.22 -4.82 -8.82
N HIS A 71 13.80 -4.93 -7.56
CA HIS A 71 14.72 -5.10 -6.44
C HIS A 71 15.55 -6.38 -6.52
N LYS A 72 14.97 -7.51 -6.93
CA LYS A 72 15.72 -8.77 -7.14
C LYS A 72 16.76 -8.64 -8.23
N ASP A 73 16.42 -7.90 -9.29
CA ASP A 73 17.28 -7.68 -10.45
C ASP A 73 18.23 -6.48 -10.29
N HIS A 74 18.25 -5.83 -9.12
CA HIS A 74 18.99 -4.59 -8.82
C HIS A 74 18.72 -3.44 -9.81
N ASN A 75 17.48 -3.36 -10.30
CA ASN A 75 17.01 -2.37 -11.27
C ASN A 75 15.92 -1.47 -10.65
N SER A 76 15.47 -0.47 -11.42
CA SER A 76 14.29 0.34 -11.09
C SER A 76 12.99 -0.34 -11.52
N PRO A 77 11.86 -0.09 -10.82
CA PRO A 77 10.56 -0.61 -11.22
C PRO A 77 10.18 -0.19 -12.63
N SER A 78 9.59 -1.09 -13.41
CA SER A 78 9.11 -0.81 -14.77
C SER A 78 7.80 -0.02 -14.80
N ILE A 79 7.14 0.13 -13.65
CA ILE A 79 5.89 0.86 -13.46
C ILE A 79 6.17 2.01 -12.50
N ALA A 80 5.70 3.21 -12.85
CA ALA A 80 5.80 4.38 -11.96
C ALA A 80 4.92 4.23 -10.72
N LEU A 81 5.23 4.98 -9.66
CA LEU A 81 4.39 5.05 -8.47
C LEU A 81 2.96 5.48 -8.87
N PRO A 82 1.91 4.69 -8.52
CA PRO A 82 0.55 4.97 -8.98
C PRO A 82 -0.07 6.23 -8.37
N GLU A 83 -0.79 6.99 -9.18
CA GLU A 83 -1.74 8.00 -8.67
C GLU A 83 -3.12 7.36 -8.48
N LEU A 84 -3.63 7.41 -7.24
CA LEU A 84 -4.91 6.80 -6.91
C LEU A 84 -6.07 7.78 -7.13
N SER A 85 -7.11 7.30 -7.81
CA SER A 85 -8.34 8.07 -8.03
C SER A 85 -9.42 7.70 -7.01
N LEU A 86 -10.19 8.71 -6.60
CA LEU A 86 -11.46 8.56 -5.88
C LEU A 86 -12.56 7.96 -6.77
#